data_AF-A0A1W9TLN3-F1
#
_entry.id   AF-A0A1W9TLN3-F1
#
_cell.length_a   1.000
_cell.length_b   1.000
_cell.length_c   1.000
_cell.angle_alpha   90.00
_cell.angle_beta   90.00
_cell.angle_gamma   90.00
#
_symmetry.space_group_name_H-M   'P 1'
#
loop_
_entity.id
_entity.type
_entity.pdbx_description
1 polymer ?
#
loop_
_entity_poly.entity_id
_entity_poly.type
_entity_poly.pdbx_seq_one_letter_code
_entity_poly.pdbx_strand_id
1 'polypeptide(L)' 'MSSIDELILRATKEIVVKFIETGRVGPSGFHETFKTVYNTVEEIAKGPKQKPEEDTETTDS' A
#
# COMPACT_ATOMS: atom_id res chain seq x y z
N MET A 1 2.62 13.71 -18.24
CA MET A 1 1.79 12.57 -17.78
C MET A 1 2.19 12.31 -16.34
N SER A 2 1.24 12.30 -15.39
CA SER A 2 1.53 11.93 -13.99
C SER A 2 2.04 10.49 -13.93
N SER A 3 3.02 10.23 -13.07
CA SER A 3 3.54 8.87 -12.91
C SER A 3 2.49 7.97 -12.27
N ILE A 4 2.58 6.65 -12.51
CA ILE A 4 1.71 5.68 -11.84
C ILE A 4 1.83 5.80 -10.31
N ASP A 5 3.02 6.10 -9.79
CA ASP A 5 3.28 6.30 -8.36
C ASP A 5 2.54 7.53 -7.80
N GLU A 6 2.52 8.63 -8.55
CA GLU A 6 1.78 9.83 -8.17
C GLU A 6 0.28 9.55 -8.09
N LEU A 7 -0.26 8.80 -9.07
CA LEU A 7 -1.66 8.40 -9.08
C LEU A 7 -2.02 7.51 -7.88
N ILE A 8 -1.15 6.55 -7.54
CA ILE A 8 -1.32 5.67 -6.37
C ILE A 8 -1.34 6.48 -5.07
N LEU A 9 -0.38 7.40 -4.89
CA LEU A 9 -0.31 8.24 -3.69
C LEU A 9 -1.53 9.15 -3.56
N ARG A 10 -1.97 9.74 -4.68
CA ARG A 10 -3.16 10.61 -4.70
C ARG A 10 -4.42 9.83 -4.32
N ALA A 11 -4.65 8.67 -4.93
CA ALA A 11 -5.80 7.81 -4.64
C ALA A 11 -5.79 7.35 -3.17
N THR A 12 -4.63 6.89 -2.68
CA THR A 12 -4.45 6.49 -1.29
C THR A 12 -4.82 7.63 -0.33
N LYS A 13 -4.30 8.84 -0.57
CA LYS A 13 -4.62 10.03 0.22
C LYS A 13 -6.11 10.33 0.24
N GLU A 14 -6.78 10.31 -0.92
CA GLU A 14 -8.22 10.61 -1.01
C GLU A 14 -9.09 9.61 -0.24
N ILE A 15 -8.78 8.30 -0.35
CA ILE A 15 -9.50 7.25 0.38
C ILE A 15 -9.34 7.41 1.89
N VAL A 16 -8.11 7.58 2.38
CA VAL A 16 -7.82 7.67 3.82
C VAL A 16 -8.43 8.94 4.41
N VAL A 17 -8.35 10.08 3.71
CA VAL A 17 -9.01 11.32 4.13
C VAL A 17 -10.52 11.11 4.21
N LYS A 18 -11.13 10.42 3.25
CA LYS A 18 -12.57 10.11 3.29
C LYS A 18 -12.95 9.26 4.49
N PHE A 19 -12.13 8.27 4.86
CA PHE A 19 -12.37 7.47 6.07
C PHE A 19 -12.31 8.30 7.35
N ILE A 20 -11.42 9.30 7.40
CA ILE A 20 -11.34 10.22 8.54
C ILE A 20 -12.53 11.18 8.58
N GLU A 21 -12.89 11.79 7.44
CA GLU A 21 -14.04 12.69 7.31
C GLU A 21 -15.36 12.02 7.68
N THR A 22 -15.50 10.73 7.37
CA THR A 22 -16.70 9.94 7.68
C THR A 22 -16.66 9.28 9.05
N GLY A 23 -15.60 9.50 9.84
CA GLY A 23 -15.44 8.95 11.19
C GLY A 23 -15.20 7.43 11.23
N ARG A 24 -14.86 6.81 10.10
CA ARG A 24 -14.52 5.37 10.02
C ARG A 24 -13.13 5.08 10.59
N VAL A 25 -12.22 6.05 10.48
CA VAL A 25 -10.85 5.98 11.01
C VAL A 25 -10.54 7.27 11.73
N GLY A 26 -10.04 7.19 12.97
CA GLY A 26 -9.55 8.36 13.69
C GLY A 26 -8.13 8.76 13.26
N PRO A 27 -7.66 9.99 13.57
CA PRO A 27 -6.30 10.43 13.24
C PRO A 27 -5.18 9.51 13.75
N SER A 28 -5.38 8.87 14.92
CA SER A 28 -4.43 7.90 15.48
C SER A 28 -4.28 6.65 14.61
N GLY A 29 -5.31 6.25 13.87
CA GLY A 29 -5.29 5.10 12.96
C GLY A 29 -4.76 5.42 11.56
N PHE A 30 -4.41 6.68 11.28
CA PHE A 30 -3.96 7.13 9.96
C PHE A 30 -2.78 6.31 9.44
N HIS A 31 -1.75 6.13 10.26
CA HIS A 31 -0.49 5.52 9.82
C HIS A 31 -0.67 4.09 9.28
N GLU A 32 -1.40 3.26 10.01
CA GLU A 32 -1.69 1.87 9.63
C GLU A 32 -2.65 1.84 8.43
N THR A 33 -3.73 2.61 8.49
CA THR A 33 -4.74 2.67 7.42
C THR A 33 -4.12 3.10 6.09
N PHE A 34 -3.24 4.11 6.11
CA PHE A 34 -2.60 4.61 4.90
C PHE A 34 -1.73 3.54 4.23
N LYS A 35 -0.96 2.76 5.01
CA LYS A 35 -0.16 1.65 4.48
C LYS A 35 -1.03 0.55 3.87
N THR A 36 -2.10 0.17 4.56
CA THR A 36 -3.04 -0.85 4.07
C THR A 36 -3.69 -0.43 2.75
N VAL A 37 -4.19 0.80 2.68
CA VAL A 37 -4.81 1.34 1.45
C VAL A 37 -3.76 1.47 0.35
N TYR A 38 -2.57 1.98 0.65
CA TYR A 38 -1.48 2.12 -0.32
C TYR A 38 -1.14 0.77 -0.96
N ASN A 39 -0.91 -0.26 -0.15
CA ASN A 39 -0.57 -1.60 -0.64
C ASN A 39 -1.68 -2.16 -1.54
N THR A 40 -2.94 -1.97 -1.13
CA THR A 40 -4.11 -2.40 -1.92
C THR A 40 -4.16 -1.71 -3.28
N VAL A 41 -3.99 -0.39 -3.31
CA VAL A 41 -4.03 0.40 -4.56
C VAL A 41 -2.83 0.07 -5.44
N GLU A 42 -1.64 -0.07 -4.85
CA GLU A 42 -0.41 -0.39 -5.56
C GLU A 42 -0.47 -1.78 -6.20
N GLU A 43 -0.97 -2.79 -5.49
CA GLU A 43 -1.13 -4.16 -6.00
C GLU A 43 -2.07 -4.17 -7.22
N ILE A 44 -3.19 -3.45 -7.15
CA ILE A 44 -4.12 -3.36 -8.28
C ILE A 44 -3.52 -2.57 -9.46
N ALA A 45 -2.77 -1.50 -9.18
CA ALA A 45 -2.23 -0.62 -10.22
C ALA A 45 -0.99 -1.18 -10.92
N LYS A 46 -0.12 -1.91 -10.20
CA LYS A 46 1.16 -2.43 -10.71
C LYS A 46 1.16 -3.94 -10.89
N GLY A 47 0.15 -4.65 -10.39
CA GLY A 47 0.12 -6.10 -10.29
C GLY A 47 0.80 -6.62 -9.02
N PRO A 48 0.71 -7.93 -8.75
CA PRO A 48 1.31 -8.55 -7.58
C PRO A 48 2.82 -8.34 -7.59
N LYS A 49 3.37 -7.83 -6.48
CA LYS A 49 4.82 -7.78 -6.27
C LYS A 49 5.33 -9.22 -6.21
N GLN A 50 6.21 -9.60 -7.14
CA GLN A 50 6.97 -10.85 -7.01
C GLN A 50 7.71 -10.79 -5.67
N LYS A 51 7.43 -11.75 -4.79
CA LYS A 51 8.17 -11.93 -3.55
C LYS A 51 9.63 -12.22 -3.96
N PRO A 52 10.64 -11.54 -3.42
CA PRO A 52 12.02 -11.98 -3.60
C PRO A 52 12.09 -13.44 -3.15
N GLU A 53 12.55 -14.32 -4.03
CA GLU A 53 12.84 -15.71 -3.68
C GLU A 53 13.80 -15.69 -2.49
N GLU A 54 13.36 -16.29 -1.39
CA GLU A 54 14.18 -16.52 -0.22
C GLU A 54 15.19 -17.59 -0.64
N ASP A 55 16.45 -17.20 -0.87
CA ASP A 55 17.56 -18.14 -1.09
C ASP A 55 17.63 -19.09 0.11
N THR A 56 16.94 -20.23 0.01
CA THR A 56 17.18 -21.38 0.88
C THR A 56 18.50 -21.99 0.45
N GLU A 57 19.61 -21.39 0.91
CA GLU A 57 20.92 -22.02 0.84
C GLU A 57 20.90 -23.25 1.77
N THR A 58 20.47 -24.37 1.21
CA THR A 58 20.68 -25.70 1.79
C THR A 58 22.05 -26.15 1.32
N THR A 59 23.09 -25.91 2.11
CA THR A 59 24.38 -26.59 1.97
C THR A 59 24.67 -27.33 3.28
N ASP A 60 24.14 -28.55 3.31
CA ASP A 60 24.60 -29.66 4.13
C ASP A 60 26.09 -29.92 3.83
N SER A 61 26.96 -29.75 4.83
CA SER A 61 28.29 -30.38 4.98
C SER A 61 28.90 -30.07 6.34
#